data_AF-H3BZF1-F1
#
_entry.id   AF-H3BZF1-F1
#
_cell.length_a   1.000
_cell.length_b   1.000
_cell.length_c   1.000
_cell.angle_alpha   90.00
_cell.angle_beta   90.00
_cell.angle_gamma   90.00
#
_symmetry.space_group_name_H-M   'P 1'
#
loop_
_entity.id
_entity.type
_entity.pdbx_description
1 polymer ?
#
loop_
_entity_poly.entity_id
_entity_poly.type
_entity_poly.pdbx_seq_one_letter_code
_entity_poly.pdbx_strand_id
1 'polypeptide(L)'
;LHHPPAGMSSRSRRSGRSFSSFSSRSMGSYFIPKASYGPTQAAPIKAVTVNQNLLVPVKVDIDPTVRAVRYQEKEQIKSLNNRFASFIDKVRNLEQQNKMLETKWKLLQQETATPSQVKPMLEAYIANLQRQLDLITKDKSRLDMENSTVYKNLNDYRTKYEQEINKRNVAENEFVKLKKEVDASYVSKVELEDLVSGLSEEIMFLTAIYDAELRELQENLRGTSVVVQMDNSRALNMEKIVSEVKDQYEEIAARSREEAENWHRTKFEQMKAEANHYGEGFCNPKYEISKLKQKINRLQIEIETSKSQLLPLETQIAEAEQLGDTTVKDAKACIVDLEKNLQRAKVQMAQQIRDYQELMNVKLALDIEISTYKKLLEGEERR
;
A
#
# COMPACT_ATOMS: atom_id res chain seq x y z
N LEU A 1 16.54 5.10 4.41
CA LEU A 1 17.18 6.38 4.05
C LEU A 1 17.17 6.53 2.53
N HIS A 2 16.43 7.55 2.07
CA HIS A 2 16.30 8.15 0.73
C HIS A 2 15.84 7.37 -0.53
N HIS A 3 14.53 7.53 -0.77
CA HIS A 3 13.85 7.83 -2.06
C HIS A 3 14.39 9.11 -2.75
N PRO A 4 14.15 9.37 -4.07
CA PRO A 4 12.80 9.32 -4.68
C PRO A 4 12.66 8.93 -6.18
N PRO A 5 11.42 8.74 -6.66
CA PRO A 5 11.04 9.04 -8.05
C PRO A 5 9.96 10.14 -8.14
N ALA A 6 10.06 10.95 -9.19
CA ALA A 6 9.02 11.87 -9.69
C ALA A 6 7.81 11.07 -10.19
N GLY A 7 6.55 11.48 -10.09
CA GLY A 7 5.95 12.80 -9.93
C GLY A 7 4.75 12.85 -10.87
N MET A 8 3.59 12.35 -10.40
CA MET A 8 2.31 12.46 -11.11
C MET A 8 1.79 13.89 -11.03
N SER A 9 1.18 14.40 -12.10
CA SER A 9 0.27 15.54 -12.01
C SER A 9 -0.90 15.37 -12.97
N SER A 10 -2.10 15.43 -12.41
CA SER A 10 -3.34 15.68 -13.13
C SER A 10 -4.11 16.75 -12.36
N ARG A 11 -4.50 17.84 -13.05
CA ARG A 11 -5.78 18.55 -12.87
C ARG A 11 -5.96 19.70 -13.86
N SER A 12 -6.96 19.52 -14.72
CA SER A 12 -8.09 20.41 -14.99
C SER A 12 -7.87 21.93 -15.02
N ARG A 13 -8.20 22.54 -16.17
CA ARG A 13 -9.16 23.67 -16.22
C ARG A 13 -9.83 23.77 -17.60
N ARG A 14 -11.03 24.31 -17.54
CA ARG A 14 -12.16 24.22 -18.48
C ARG A 14 -12.48 25.63 -18.97
N SER A 15 -12.46 25.85 -20.29
CA SER A 15 -13.15 26.95 -21.00
C SER A 15 -13.00 26.66 -22.50
N GLY A 16 -13.96 26.85 -23.39
CA GLY A 16 -15.27 27.46 -23.31
C GLY A 16 -16.05 27.03 -24.55
N ARG A 17 -17.37 27.13 -24.41
CA ARG A 17 -18.38 26.83 -25.43
C ARG A 17 -18.17 27.66 -26.70
N SER A 18 -18.55 27.12 -27.85
CA SER A 18 -19.40 27.81 -28.82
C SER A 18 -19.96 26.83 -29.84
N PHE A 19 -21.25 26.52 -29.67
CA PHE A 19 -22.14 25.98 -30.68
C PHE A 19 -22.63 27.17 -31.50
N SER A 20 -22.52 27.14 -32.83
CA SER A 20 -23.33 28.00 -33.69
C SER A 20 -23.86 27.18 -34.86
N SER A 21 -25.04 26.62 -34.61
CA SER A 21 -26.07 26.39 -35.62
C SER A 21 -26.32 27.72 -36.37
N PHE A 22 -26.36 27.67 -37.70
CA PHE A 22 -27.04 28.71 -38.46
C PHE A 22 -28.09 28.07 -39.35
N SER A 23 -29.33 28.34 -38.96
CA SER A 23 -30.53 28.03 -39.70
C SER A 23 -30.64 28.87 -40.96
N SER A 24 -31.21 28.23 -41.97
CA SER A 24 -31.85 28.82 -43.14
C SER A 24 -32.75 29.99 -42.77
N ARG A 25 -32.56 31.14 -43.43
CA ARG A 25 -33.53 32.24 -43.44
C ARG A 25 -33.98 32.57 -44.85
N SER A 26 -35.30 32.62 -44.92
CA SER A 26 -36.20 32.81 -46.05
C SER A 26 -36.16 34.24 -46.61
N MET A 27 -36.81 34.35 -47.77
CA MET A 27 -36.99 35.47 -48.68
C MET A 27 -37.22 36.86 -48.05
N GLY A 28 -36.51 37.84 -48.61
CA GLY A 28 -36.83 39.26 -48.51
C GLY A 28 -37.40 39.78 -49.82
N SER A 29 -38.68 40.09 -49.81
CA SER A 29 -39.42 40.85 -50.82
C SER A 29 -39.03 42.33 -50.72
N TYR A 30 -38.66 42.96 -51.84
CA TYR A 30 -38.46 44.40 -51.91
C TYR A 30 -39.67 45.07 -52.56
N PHE A 31 -40.33 45.89 -51.74
CA PHE A 31 -41.41 46.80 -52.09
C PHE A 31 -40.92 47.98 -52.94
N ILE A 32 -41.75 48.37 -53.90
CA ILE A 32 -41.70 49.60 -54.69
C ILE A 32 -42.21 50.78 -53.84
N PRO A 33 -41.55 51.95 -53.80
CA PRO A 33 -42.19 53.19 -53.37
C PRO A 33 -42.71 53.97 -54.59
N LYS A 34 -44.04 54.12 -54.65
CA LYS A 34 -44.72 55.18 -55.39
C LYS A 34 -44.42 56.53 -54.72
N ALA A 35 -44.05 57.52 -55.51
CA ALA A 35 -44.18 58.93 -55.13
C ALA A 35 -45.26 59.57 -56.03
N SER A 36 -46.27 60.15 -55.37
CA SER A 36 -47.38 60.88 -55.96
C SER A 36 -47.60 62.13 -55.12
N TYR A 37 -47.39 63.31 -55.71
CA TYR A 37 -47.96 64.62 -55.37
C TYR A 37 -47.67 65.50 -56.60
N GLY A 38 -48.54 66.34 -57.15
CA GLY A 38 -49.84 66.87 -56.79
C GLY A 38 -50.17 67.95 -57.86
N PRO A 39 -51.41 68.45 -57.92
CA PRO A 39 -52.02 69.00 -59.13
C PRO A 39 -51.81 70.51 -59.26
N THR A 40 -51.56 71.01 -60.47
CA THR A 40 -51.70 72.45 -60.77
C THR A 40 -52.21 72.70 -62.20
N GLN A 41 -53.49 73.05 -62.24
CA GLN A 41 -54.11 74.13 -63.01
C GLN A 41 -54.04 74.07 -64.56
N ALA A 42 -55.20 73.75 -65.12
CA ALA A 42 -55.60 74.09 -66.47
C ALA A 42 -55.97 75.58 -66.57
N ALA A 43 -55.49 76.25 -67.64
CA ALA A 43 -55.94 77.55 -68.11
C ALA A 43 -55.73 77.62 -69.65
N PRO A 44 -56.48 78.48 -70.36
CA PRO A 44 -57.23 78.09 -71.55
C PRO A 44 -56.52 78.32 -72.89
N ILE A 45 -57.01 77.59 -73.91
CA ILE A 45 -56.63 77.67 -75.33
C ILE A 45 -56.98 79.06 -75.90
N LYS A 46 -55.98 79.73 -76.50
CA LYS A 46 -56.13 80.98 -77.24
C LYS A 46 -55.67 80.74 -78.69
N ALA A 47 -56.50 81.11 -79.67
CA ALA A 47 -56.24 80.90 -81.09
C ALA A 47 -55.52 82.09 -81.76
N VAL A 48 -54.85 81.78 -82.89
CA VAL A 48 -54.31 82.65 -83.96
C VAL A 48 -53.00 83.38 -83.57
N THR A 49 -51.90 83.34 -84.34
CA THR A 49 -51.70 83.71 -85.75
C THR A 49 -50.42 83.07 -86.31
N VAL A 50 -50.48 82.49 -87.52
CA VAL A 50 -49.30 81.92 -88.22
C VAL A 50 -48.45 83.06 -88.79
N ASN A 51 -47.22 83.18 -88.30
CA ASN A 51 -46.22 84.12 -88.83
C ASN A 51 -45.57 83.49 -90.08
N GLN A 52 -46.00 83.92 -91.28
CA GLN A 52 -45.55 83.35 -92.56
C GLN A 52 -44.09 83.69 -92.95
N ASN A 53 -43.31 84.33 -92.06
CA ASN A 53 -41.91 84.71 -92.30
C ASN A 53 -40.88 83.86 -91.55
N LEU A 54 -41.26 82.73 -90.94
CA LEU A 54 -40.33 81.77 -90.30
C LEU A 54 -40.24 80.42 -91.05
N LEU A 55 -40.78 80.36 -92.28
CA LEU A 55 -40.61 79.26 -93.22
C LEU A 55 -39.38 79.49 -94.13
N VAL A 56 -38.23 79.77 -93.51
CA VAL A 56 -36.92 79.62 -94.15
C VAL A 56 -36.23 78.46 -93.45
N PRO A 57 -36.00 77.31 -94.12
CA PRO A 57 -35.22 76.22 -93.54
C PRO A 57 -33.83 76.74 -93.20
N VAL A 58 -33.54 76.93 -91.92
CA VAL A 58 -32.17 77.08 -91.44
C VAL A 58 -31.50 75.73 -91.69
N LYS A 59 -30.71 75.65 -92.76
CA LYS A 59 -29.75 74.56 -92.99
C LYS A 59 -28.74 74.62 -91.85
N VAL A 60 -29.02 73.90 -90.77
CA VAL A 60 -27.97 73.41 -89.89
C VAL A 60 -27.38 72.24 -90.66
N ASP A 61 -26.33 72.50 -91.44
CA ASP A 61 -25.49 71.45 -91.99
C ASP A 61 -24.89 70.69 -90.79
N ILE A 62 -25.61 69.67 -90.33
CA ILE A 62 -25.07 68.67 -89.40
C ILE A 62 -23.98 67.97 -90.22
N ASP A 63 -22.76 68.32 -89.89
CA ASP A 63 -21.53 67.82 -90.49
C ASP A 63 -21.66 66.33 -90.87
N PRO A 64 -21.50 65.95 -92.15
CA PRO A 64 -21.64 64.57 -92.62
C PRO A 64 -20.72 63.58 -91.87
N THR A 65 -19.66 64.07 -91.25
CA THR A 65 -18.80 63.28 -90.36
C THR A 65 -19.52 62.80 -89.09
N VAL A 66 -20.40 63.60 -88.48
CA VAL A 66 -21.09 63.27 -87.21
C VAL A 66 -22.21 62.23 -87.40
N ARG A 67 -22.85 62.19 -88.58
CA ARG A 67 -23.84 61.14 -88.91
C ARG A 67 -23.17 59.79 -89.19
N ALA A 68 -22.01 59.80 -89.84
CA ALA A 68 -21.23 58.59 -90.08
C ALA A 68 -20.72 57.98 -88.75
N VAL A 69 -20.21 58.80 -87.83
CA VAL A 69 -19.78 58.37 -86.49
C VAL A 69 -20.95 57.78 -85.69
N ARG A 70 -22.13 58.45 -85.64
CA ARG A 70 -23.29 57.90 -84.94
C ARG A 70 -23.83 56.60 -85.53
N TYR A 71 -23.73 56.42 -86.85
CA TYR A 71 -24.10 55.16 -87.50
C TYR A 71 -23.10 54.04 -87.15
N GLN A 72 -21.80 54.34 -87.17
CA GLN A 72 -20.74 53.42 -86.78
C GLN A 72 -20.84 53.01 -85.30
N GLU A 73 -21.09 53.96 -84.39
CA GLU A 73 -21.37 53.69 -82.97
C GLU A 73 -22.62 52.81 -82.79
N LYS A 74 -23.69 53.08 -83.54
CA LYS A 74 -24.90 52.26 -83.49
C LYS A 74 -24.64 50.82 -83.94
N GLU A 75 -23.86 50.61 -85.00
CA GLU A 75 -23.47 49.27 -85.45
C GLU A 75 -22.51 48.59 -84.47
N GLN A 76 -21.58 49.33 -83.86
CA GLN A 76 -20.74 48.80 -82.78
C GLN A 76 -21.57 48.37 -81.57
N ILE A 77 -22.54 49.18 -81.14
CA ILE A 77 -23.46 48.86 -80.04
C ILE A 77 -24.32 47.64 -80.39
N LYS A 78 -24.81 47.51 -81.63
CA LYS A 78 -25.52 46.30 -82.08
C LYS A 78 -24.62 45.07 -82.06
N SER A 79 -23.37 45.19 -82.55
CA SER A 79 -22.41 44.08 -82.53
C SER A 79 -22.09 43.63 -81.10
N LEU A 80 -21.96 44.61 -80.19
CA LEU A 80 -21.69 44.37 -78.78
C LEU A 80 -22.92 43.75 -78.09
N ASN A 81 -24.12 44.23 -78.39
CA ASN A 81 -25.37 43.65 -77.89
C ASN A 81 -25.60 42.22 -78.38
N ASN A 82 -25.31 41.91 -79.65
CA ASN A 82 -25.37 40.54 -80.16
C ASN A 82 -24.35 39.65 -79.45
N ARG A 83 -23.15 40.18 -79.14
CA ARG A 83 -22.16 39.48 -78.33
C ARG A 83 -22.68 39.25 -76.90
N PHE A 84 -23.30 40.24 -76.27
CA PHE A 84 -23.92 40.10 -74.94
C PHE A 84 -25.05 39.07 -74.95
N ALA A 85 -25.91 39.05 -75.96
CA ALA A 85 -26.95 38.05 -76.11
C ALA A 85 -26.34 36.64 -76.18
N SER A 86 -25.30 36.43 -76.98
CA SER A 86 -24.61 35.13 -77.05
C SER A 86 -23.94 34.73 -75.72
N PHE A 87 -23.45 35.68 -74.94
CA PHE A 87 -22.91 35.42 -73.61
C PHE A 87 -24.01 35.05 -72.61
N ILE A 88 -25.16 35.72 -72.66
CA ILE A 88 -26.33 35.40 -71.82
C ILE A 88 -26.83 33.98 -72.13
N ASP A 89 -26.92 33.60 -73.40
CA ASP A 89 -27.31 32.24 -73.80
C ASP A 89 -26.31 31.19 -73.33
N LYS A 90 -25.00 31.51 -73.38
CA LYS A 90 -23.96 30.63 -72.86
C LYS A 90 -24.02 30.47 -71.34
N VAL A 91 -24.28 31.56 -70.61
CA VAL A 91 -24.48 31.51 -69.14
C VAL A 91 -25.72 30.68 -68.81
N ARG A 92 -26.85 30.85 -69.51
CA ARG A 92 -28.05 30.02 -69.32
C ARG A 92 -27.79 28.54 -69.56
N ASN A 93 -27.07 28.19 -70.62
CA ASN A 93 -26.72 26.80 -70.89
C ASN A 93 -25.84 26.21 -69.77
N LEU A 94 -24.82 26.95 -69.32
CA LEU A 94 -23.98 26.54 -68.20
C LEU A 94 -24.76 26.42 -66.88
N GLU A 95 -25.69 27.33 -66.60
CA GLU A 95 -26.59 27.22 -65.44
C GLU A 95 -27.48 25.98 -65.50
N GLN A 96 -28.01 25.66 -66.68
CA GLN A 96 -28.83 24.47 -66.89
C GLN A 96 -28.00 23.19 -66.74
N GLN A 97 -26.78 23.17 -67.26
CA GLN A 97 -25.85 22.06 -67.08
C GLN A 97 -25.45 21.88 -65.60
N ASN A 98 -25.17 22.98 -64.89
CA ASN A 98 -24.88 22.94 -63.46
C ASN A 98 -26.07 22.41 -62.65
N LYS A 99 -27.30 22.85 -62.95
CA LYS A 99 -28.50 22.28 -62.32
C LYS A 99 -28.64 20.78 -62.59
N MET A 100 -28.38 20.34 -63.82
CA MET A 100 -28.42 18.92 -64.15
C MET A 100 -27.36 18.14 -63.37
N LEU A 101 -26.12 18.63 -63.29
CA LEU A 101 -25.06 18.01 -62.51
C LEU A 101 -25.38 17.97 -61.02
N GLU A 102 -25.98 19.03 -60.48
CA GLU A 102 -26.40 19.10 -59.08
C GLU A 102 -27.50 18.05 -58.77
N THR A 103 -28.47 17.87 -59.67
CA THR A 103 -29.49 16.83 -59.51
C THR A 103 -28.92 15.42 -59.61
N LYS A 104 -28.00 15.17 -60.57
CA LYS A 104 -27.30 13.88 -60.69
C LYS A 104 -26.45 13.57 -59.46
N TRP A 105 -25.76 14.57 -58.93
CA TRP A 105 -25.00 14.46 -57.68
C TRP A 105 -25.89 14.07 -56.52
N LYS A 106 -27.03 14.76 -56.33
CA LYS A 106 -27.98 14.45 -55.26
C LYS A 106 -28.53 13.02 -55.35
N LEU A 107 -28.83 12.55 -56.57
CA LEU A 107 -29.35 11.21 -56.79
C LEU A 107 -28.30 10.13 -56.51
N LEU A 108 -27.07 10.30 -57.02
CA LEU A 108 -25.94 9.40 -56.71
C LEU A 108 -25.59 9.38 -55.22
N GLN A 109 -25.68 10.53 -54.55
CA GLN A 109 -25.46 10.63 -53.11
C GLN A 109 -26.53 9.88 -52.31
N GLN A 110 -27.78 9.85 -52.77
CA GLN A 110 -28.84 9.07 -52.14
C GLN A 110 -28.67 7.56 -52.38
N GLU A 111 -28.21 7.15 -53.56
CA GLU A 111 -28.01 5.75 -53.93
C GLU A 111 -26.81 5.12 -53.21
N THR A 112 -25.73 5.89 -53.03
CA THR A 112 -24.53 5.48 -52.28
C THR A 112 -24.69 5.57 -50.76
N ALA A 113 -25.73 6.23 -50.26
CA ALA A 113 -26.02 6.38 -48.84
C ALA A 113 -26.82 5.20 -48.26
N THR A 114 -26.69 4.00 -48.81
CA THR A 114 -27.19 2.79 -48.13
C THR A 114 -26.21 2.44 -47.00
N PRO A 115 -26.59 2.61 -45.72
CA PRO A 115 -25.67 2.32 -44.63
C PRO A 115 -25.43 0.81 -44.54
N SER A 116 -24.18 0.36 -44.71
CA SER A 116 -23.87 -1.06 -44.58
C SER A 116 -24.05 -1.51 -43.13
N GLN A 117 -24.90 -2.52 -42.90
CA GLN A 117 -25.14 -3.09 -41.57
C GLN A 117 -23.92 -3.87 -41.01
N VAL A 118 -22.90 -4.09 -41.85
CA VAL A 118 -21.69 -4.82 -41.47
C VAL A 118 -20.89 -4.08 -40.40
N LYS A 119 -20.77 -2.75 -40.51
CA LYS A 119 -20.02 -1.95 -39.54
C LYS A 119 -20.56 -2.05 -38.10
N PRO A 120 -21.87 -1.81 -37.84
CA PRO A 120 -22.41 -1.96 -36.49
C PRO A 120 -22.38 -3.40 -35.97
N MET A 121 -22.49 -4.42 -36.86
CA MET A 121 -22.33 -5.82 -36.46
C MET A 121 -20.91 -6.14 -36.00
N LEU A 122 -19.89 -5.64 -36.72
CA LEU A 122 -18.49 -5.79 -36.33
C LEU A 122 -18.19 -5.01 -35.04
N GLU A 123 -18.72 -3.79 -34.89
CA GLU A 123 -18.59 -3.01 -33.65
C GLU A 123 -19.21 -3.74 -32.45
N ALA A 124 -20.40 -4.35 -32.61
CA ALA A 124 -21.02 -5.15 -31.57
C ALA A 124 -20.21 -6.42 -31.23
N TYR A 125 -19.64 -7.09 -32.23
CA TYR A 125 -18.78 -8.25 -32.02
C TYR A 125 -17.48 -7.88 -31.28
N ILE A 126 -16.85 -6.77 -31.67
CA ILE A 126 -15.66 -6.23 -31.00
C ILE A 126 -15.99 -5.86 -29.54
N ALA A 127 -17.12 -5.20 -29.29
CA ALA A 127 -17.56 -4.85 -27.94
C ALA A 127 -17.81 -6.11 -27.08
N ASN A 128 -18.38 -7.17 -27.67
CA ASN A 128 -18.56 -8.44 -26.96
C ASN A 128 -17.23 -9.12 -26.63
N LEU A 129 -16.26 -9.12 -27.55
CA LEU A 129 -14.91 -9.65 -27.30
C LEU A 129 -14.18 -8.85 -26.21
N GLN A 130 -14.29 -7.51 -26.24
CA GLN A 130 -13.73 -6.65 -25.19
C GLN A 130 -14.34 -6.97 -23.82
N ARG A 131 -15.66 -7.16 -23.74
CA ARG A 131 -16.33 -7.54 -22.50
C ARG A 131 -15.86 -8.91 -21.99
N GLN A 132 -15.66 -9.89 -22.87
CA GLN A 132 -15.12 -11.20 -22.49
C GLN A 132 -13.68 -11.07 -21.96
N LEU A 133 -12.84 -10.27 -22.62
CA LEU A 133 -11.48 -10.01 -22.19
C LEU A 133 -11.44 -9.33 -20.80
N ASP A 134 -12.33 -8.38 -20.54
CA ASP A 134 -12.45 -7.72 -19.24
C ASP A 134 -12.87 -8.71 -18.14
N LEU A 135 -13.80 -9.63 -18.44
CA LEU A 135 -14.21 -10.67 -17.48
C LEU A 135 -13.06 -11.63 -17.17
N ILE A 136 -12.38 -12.13 -18.20
CA ILE A 136 -11.21 -13.01 -18.02
C ILE A 136 -10.09 -12.29 -17.25
N THR A 137 -9.88 -11.00 -17.52
CA THR A 137 -8.85 -10.21 -16.81
C THR A 137 -9.21 -10.04 -15.34
N LYS A 138 -10.49 -9.81 -15.01
CA LYS A 138 -10.97 -9.76 -13.63
C LYS A 138 -10.81 -11.11 -12.94
N ASP A 139 -11.19 -12.20 -13.57
CA ASP A 139 -11.04 -13.55 -13.01
C ASP A 139 -9.57 -13.90 -12.80
N LYS A 140 -8.69 -13.56 -13.76
CA LYS A 140 -7.24 -13.71 -13.58
C LYS A 140 -6.76 -12.94 -12.36
N SER A 141 -7.14 -11.67 -12.22
CA SER A 141 -6.73 -10.87 -11.05
C SER A 141 -7.25 -11.44 -9.73
N ARG A 142 -8.47 -12.00 -9.71
CA ARG A 142 -9.04 -12.68 -8.55
C ARG A 142 -8.24 -13.92 -8.19
N LEU A 143 -7.96 -14.77 -9.19
CA LEU A 143 -7.15 -15.98 -9.00
C LEU A 143 -5.73 -15.66 -8.55
N ASP A 144 -5.11 -14.59 -9.07
CA ASP A 144 -3.77 -14.15 -8.65
C ASP A 144 -3.76 -13.72 -7.17
N MET A 145 -4.81 -13.03 -6.70
CA MET A 145 -4.97 -12.66 -5.28
C MET A 145 -5.20 -13.89 -4.39
N GLU A 146 -6.06 -14.82 -4.80
CA GLU A 146 -6.30 -16.07 -4.09
C GLU A 146 -5.01 -16.89 -3.99
N ASN A 147 -4.27 -17.01 -5.10
CA ASN A 147 -3.00 -17.72 -5.14
C ASN A 147 -1.94 -17.06 -4.23
N SER A 148 -1.82 -15.73 -4.26
CA SER A 148 -0.94 -14.98 -3.34
C SER A 148 -1.31 -15.24 -1.87
N THR A 149 -2.60 -15.30 -1.55
CA THR A 149 -3.09 -15.59 -0.20
C THR A 149 -2.75 -17.01 0.23
N VAL A 150 -2.94 -17.99 -0.66
CA VAL A 150 -2.56 -19.39 -0.41
C VAL A 150 -1.05 -19.53 -0.20
N TYR A 151 -0.21 -18.88 -1.01
CA TYR A 151 1.24 -18.88 -0.84
C TYR A 151 1.67 -18.27 0.49
N LYS A 152 1.06 -17.16 0.92
CA LYS A 152 1.32 -16.56 2.24
C LYS A 152 0.97 -17.53 3.36
N ASN A 153 -0.22 -18.11 3.33
CA ASN A 153 -0.65 -19.09 4.32
C ASN A 153 0.28 -20.32 4.36
N LEU A 154 0.70 -20.83 3.19
CA LEU A 154 1.64 -21.95 3.10
C LEU A 154 2.98 -21.59 3.72
N ASN A 155 3.50 -20.40 3.43
CA ASN A 155 4.76 -19.92 4.02
C ASN A 155 4.64 -19.76 5.54
N ASP A 156 3.52 -19.22 6.03
CA ASP A 156 3.26 -19.09 7.47
C ASP A 156 3.21 -20.45 8.17
N TYR A 157 2.54 -21.44 7.56
CA TYR A 157 2.54 -22.81 8.08
C TYR A 157 3.92 -23.43 8.04
N ARG A 158 4.67 -23.26 6.95
CA ARG A 158 6.05 -23.74 6.84
C ARG A 158 6.93 -23.17 7.95
N THR A 159 6.88 -21.85 8.18
CA THR A 159 7.63 -21.20 9.26
C THR A 159 7.20 -21.71 10.64
N LYS A 160 5.90 -21.92 10.88
CA LYS A 160 5.41 -22.53 12.13
C LYS A 160 5.94 -23.95 12.32
N TYR A 161 5.96 -24.78 11.27
CA TYR A 161 6.53 -26.13 11.33
C TYR A 161 8.03 -26.11 11.61
N GLU A 162 8.79 -25.24 10.94
CA GLU A 162 10.24 -25.06 11.20
C GLU A 162 10.50 -24.60 12.64
N GLN A 163 9.70 -23.67 13.16
CA GLN A 163 9.77 -23.25 14.57
C GLN A 163 9.47 -24.41 15.53
N GLU A 164 8.46 -25.22 15.26
CA GLU A 164 8.08 -26.34 16.13
C GLU A 164 9.14 -27.45 16.11
N ILE A 165 9.73 -27.74 14.94
CA ILE A 165 10.89 -28.64 14.82
C ILE A 165 12.06 -28.10 15.65
N ASN A 166 12.34 -26.80 15.58
CA ASN A 166 13.43 -26.20 16.36
C ASN A 166 13.16 -26.28 17.87
N LYS A 167 11.93 -25.98 18.33
CA LYS A 167 11.55 -26.14 19.74
C LYS A 167 11.69 -27.58 20.21
N ARG A 168 11.22 -28.55 19.41
CA ARG A 168 11.38 -29.98 19.69
C ARG A 168 12.85 -30.36 19.83
N ASN A 169 13.70 -29.89 18.92
CA ASN A 169 15.15 -30.14 18.97
C ASN A 169 15.80 -29.52 20.22
N VAL A 170 15.40 -28.31 20.62
CA VAL A 170 15.90 -27.67 21.85
C VAL A 170 15.50 -28.48 23.07
N ALA A 171 14.22 -28.85 23.19
CA ALA A 171 13.72 -29.67 24.30
C ALA A 171 14.38 -31.06 24.34
N GLU A 172 14.61 -31.69 23.18
CA GLU A 172 15.32 -32.97 23.08
C GLU A 172 16.79 -32.83 23.53
N ASN A 173 17.47 -31.77 23.13
CA ASN A 173 18.84 -31.49 23.58
C ASN A 173 18.91 -31.22 25.10
N GLU A 174 17.95 -30.49 25.65
CA GLU A 174 17.83 -30.27 27.10
C GLU A 174 17.56 -31.58 27.85
N PHE A 175 16.67 -32.42 27.33
CA PHE A 175 16.39 -33.74 27.88
C PHE A 175 17.65 -34.62 27.90
N VAL A 176 18.43 -34.63 26.82
CA VAL A 176 19.69 -35.39 26.76
C VAL A 176 20.72 -34.86 27.76
N LYS A 177 20.81 -33.55 27.96
CA LYS A 177 21.70 -32.97 28.99
C LYS A 177 21.25 -33.36 30.39
N LEU A 178 19.96 -33.22 30.70
CA LEU A 178 19.40 -33.58 32.00
C LEU A 178 19.60 -35.07 32.29
N LYS A 179 19.42 -35.94 31.28
CA LYS A 179 19.70 -37.37 31.41
C LYS A 179 21.16 -37.63 31.79
N LYS A 180 22.12 -36.98 31.11
CA LYS A 180 23.55 -37.11 31.43
C LYS A 180 23.86 -36.62 32.86
N GLU A 181 23.26 -35.52 33.29
CA GLU A 181 23.43 -34.99 34.65
C GLU A 181 22.86 -35.94 35.71
N VAL A 182 21.69 -36.53 35.45
CA VAL A 182 21.08 -37.55 36.32
C VAL A 182 21.95 -38.80 36.38
N ASP A 183 22.43 -39.31 35.24
CA ASP A 183 23.30 -40.48 35.19
C ASP A 183 24.61 -40.22 35.95
N ALA A 184 25.22 -39.04 35.79
CA ALA A 184 26.43 -38.64 36.53
C ALA A 184 26.16 -38.53 38.04
N SER A 185 25.06 -37.90 38.44
CA SER A 185 24.66 -37.81 39.84
C SER A 185 24.37 -39.18 40.44
N TYR A 186 23.83 -40.12 39.66
CA TYR A 186 23.57 -41.49 40.10
C TYR A 186 24.88 -42.25 40.33
N VAL A 187 25.85 -42.13 39.43
CA VAL A 187 27.19 -42.71 39.62
C VAL A 187 27.84 -42.18 40.89
N SER A 188 27.86 -40.85 41.09
CA SER A 188 28.42 -40.27 42.32
C SER A 188 27.66 -40.68 43.58
N LYS A 189 26.33 -40.88 43.49
CA LYS A 189 25.54 -41.42 44.60
C LYS A 189 26.02 -42.83 44.97
N VAL A 190 26.18 -43.71 43.97
CA VAL A 190 26.63 -45.09 44.19
C VAL A 190 28.05 -45.12 44.77
N GLU A 191 28.98 -44.31 44.24
CA GLU A 191 30.34 -44.19 44.78
C GLU A 191 30.37 -43.76 46.26
N LEU A 192 29.51 -42.81 46.64
CA LEU A 192 29.36 -42.37 48.03
C LEU A 192 28.73 -43.45 48.91
N GLU A 193 27.75 -44.20 48.40
CA GLU A 193 27.14 -45.34 49.11
C GLU A 193 28.18 -46.45 49.36
N ASP A 194 29.03 -46.76 48.38
CA ASP A 194 30.13 -47.72 48.52
C ASP A 194 31.15 -47.25 49.56
N LEU A 195 31.53 -45.96 49.54
CA LEU A 195 32.45 -45.39 50.53
C LEU A 195 31.86 -45.46 51.94
N VAL A 196 30.57 -45.17 52.10
CA VAL A 196 29.87 -45.29 53.39
C VAL A 196 29.82 -46.74 53.86
N SER A 197 29.56 -47.69 52.96
CA SER A 197 29.60 -49.13 53.29
C SER A 197 31.00 -49.55 53.74
N GLY A 198 32.04 -49.15 53.01
CA GLY A 198 33.43 -49.46 53.37
C GLY A 198 33.85 -48.88 54.72
N LEU A 199 33.49 -47.63 55.00
CA LEU A 199 33.74 -47.00 56.31
C LEU A 199 32.96 -47.70 57.44
N SER A 200 31.72 -48.14 57.17
CA SER A 200 30.94 -48.91 58.14
C SER A 200 31.58 -50.26 58.45
N GLU A 201 32.10 -50.96 57.44
CA GLU A 201 32.85 -52.21 57.61
C GLU A 201 34.14 -52.00 58.40
N GLU A 202 34.88 -50.93 58.12
CA GLU A 202 36.10 -50.55 58.86
C GLU A 202 35.79 -50.25 60.34
N ILE A 203 34.73 -49.48 60.62
CA ILE A 203 34.27 -49.21 61.98
C ILE A 203 33.91 -50.52 62.70
N MET A 204 33.19 -51.42 62.04
CA MET A 204 32.83 -52.71 62.62
C MET A 204 34.07 -53.56 62.92
N PHE A 205 35.05 -53.57 62.01
CA PHE A 205 36.31 -54.30 62.18
C PHE A 205 37.14 -53.73 63.35
N LEU A 206 37.32 -52.42 63.41
CA LEU A 206 38.04 -51.74 64.50
C LEU A 206 37.35 -51.99 65.86
N THR A 207 36.02 -51.90 65.89
CA THR A 207 35.25 -52.19 67.11
C THR A 207 35.49 -53.63 67.58
N ALA A 208 35.48 -54.60 66.66
CA ALA A 208 35.73 -56.00 66.98
C ALA A 208 37.17 -56.25 67.47
N ILE A 209 38.18 -55.57 66.90
CA ILE A 209 39.57 -55.62 67.39
C ILE A 209 39.66 -55.05 68.80
N TYR A 210 39.14 -53.84 69.02
CA TYR A 210 39.22 -53.22 70.34
C TYR A 210 38.50 -54.04 71.41
N ASP A 211 37.37 -54.68 71.08
CA ASP A 211 36.68 -55.60 71.98
C ASP A 211 37.49 -56.88 72.26
N ALA A 212 38.33 -57.34 71.32
CA ALA A 212 39.22 -58.47 71.51
C ALA A 212 40.45 -58.10 72.36
N GLU A 213 41.10 -56.98 72.06
CA GLU A 213 42.23 -56.45 72.83
C GLU A 213 41.83 -56.15 74.28
N LEU A 214 40.65 -55.55 74.50
CA LEU A 214 40.11 -55.34 75.84
C LEU A 214 39.94 -56.64 76.61
N ARG A 215 39.45 -57.70 75.95
CA ARG A 215 39.34 -59.03 76.56
C ARG A 215 40.70 -59.62 76.91
N GLU A 216 41.67 -59.53 76.02
CA GLU A 216 43.03 -60.03 76.26
C GLU A 216 43.73 -59.26 77.39
N LEU A 217 43.63 -57.92 77.41
CA LEU A 217 44.16 -57.09 78.49
C LEU A 217 43.50 -57.41 79.84
N GLN A 218 42.18 -57.64 79.86
CA GLN A 218 41.48 -58.08 81.06
C GLN A 218 41.97 -59.45 81.56
N GLU A 219 42.31 -60.38 80.66
CA GLU A 219 42.92 -61.67 81.02
C GLU A 219 44.37 -61.52 81.50
N ASN A 220 45.18 -60.73 80.80
CA ASN A 220 46.57 -60.46 81.18
C ASN A 220 46.68 -59.76 82.55
N LEU A 221 45.76 -58.82 82.85
CA LEU A 221 45.68 -58.17 84.16
C LEU A 221 45.33 -59.17 85.27
N ARG A 222 44.46 -60.15 84.98
CA ARG A 222 44.14 -61.25 85.90
C ARG A 222 45.34 -62.20 86.08
N GLY A 223 46.14 -62.43 85.03
CA GLY A 223 47.33 -63.30 85.06
C GLY A 223 48.58 -62.69 85.70
N THR A 224 48.72 -61.36 85.70
CA THR A 224 49.92 -60.64 86.14
C THR A 224 49.77 -60.01 87.53
N SER A 225 48.70 -60.31 88.26
CA SER A 225 48.58 -59.94 89.68
C SER A 225 49.49 -60.79 90.58
N VAL A 226 50.81 -60.70 90.35
CA VAL A 226 51.86 -61.25 91.22
C VAL A 226 52.59 -60.07 91.82
N VAL A 227 52.32 -59.81 93.10
CA VAL A 227 53.06 -58.83 93.90
C VAL A 227 54.45 -59.42 94.17
N VAL A 228 55.43 -59.02 93.35
CA VAL A 228 56.84 -59.39 93.54
C VAL A 228 57.52 -58.30 94.35
N GLN A 229 57.74 -58.55 95.64
CA GLN A 229 58.70 -57.81 96.44
C GLN A 229 60.10 -58.35 96.10
N MET A 230 60.88 -57.58 95.33
CA MET A 230 62.30 -57.87 95.09
C MET A 230 63.16 -57.06 96.05
N ASP A 231 63.78 -57.74 97.03
CA ASP A 231 64.96 -57.24 97.70
C ASP A 231 66.19 -57.57 96.84
N ASN A 232 66.76 -56.55 96.19
CA ASN A 232 67.92 -56.69 95.32
C ASN A 232 69.10 -55.90 95.88
N SER A 233 69.79 -56.46 96.87
CA SER A 233 71.04 -55.89 97.42
C SER A 233 72.24 -56.47 96.68
N ARG A 234 72.59 -55.86 95.54
CA ARG A 234 73.88 -56.03 94.90
C ARG A 234 74.52 -54.65 94.85
N ALA A 235 75.69 -54.49 95.45
CA ALA A 235 76.42 -53.23 95.49
C ALA A 235 76.85 -52.85 94.05
N LEU A 236 75.93 -52.21 93.35
CA LEU A 236 76.17 -51.46 92.13
C LEU A 236 76.89 -50.18 92.53
N ASN A 237 77.86 -49.76 91.73
CA ASN A 237 78.56 -48.52 91.95
C ASN A 237 77.60 -47.36 91.60
N MET A 238 76.76 -47.01 92.59
CA MET A 238 75.56 -46.18 92.42
C MET A 238 75.89 -44.81 91.84
N GLU A 239 77.06 -44.27 92.13
CA GLU A 239 77.42 -42.92 91.73
C GLU A 239 77.60 -42.78 90.21
N LYS A 240 78.23 -43.77 89.56
CA LYS A 240 78.38 -43.79 88.10
C LYS A 240 77.04 -43.99 87.39
N ILE A 241 76.22 -44.92 87.89
CA ILE A 241 74.90 -45.21 87.31
C ILE A 241 73.96 -44.03 87.53
N VAL A 242 74.00 -43.38 88.70
CA VAL A 242 73.18 -42.18 88.96
C VAL A 242 73.63 -41.02 88.08
N SER A 243 74.91 -40.84 87.79
CA SER A 243 75.38 -39.83 86.83
C SER A 243 74.90 -40.14 85.41
N GLU A 244 75.09 -41.37 84.93
CA GLU A 244 74.68 -41.77 83.57
C GLU A 244 73.15 -41.72 83.40
N VAL A 245 72.40 -42.10 84.44
CA VAL A 245 70.95 -41.99 84.48
C VAL A 245 70.52 -40.51 84.49
N LYS A 246 71.20 -39.63 85.24
CA LYS A 246 70.93 -38.18 85.21
C LYS A 246 71.16 -37.59 83.82
N ASP A 247 72.28 -37.93 83.18
CA ASP A 247 72.61 -37.45 81.84
C ASP A 247 71.56 -37.94 80.82
N GLN A 248 71.14 -39.20 80.90
CA GLN A 248 70.06 -39.73 80.06
C GLN A 248 68.70 -39.05 80.35
N TYR A 249 68.37 -38.75 81.61
CA TYR A 249 67.14 -38.03 81.94
C TYR A 249 67.17 -36.59 81.44
N GLU A 250 68.31 -35.90 81.50
CA GLU A 250 68.46 -34.56 80.94
C GLU A 250 68.32 -34.59 79.42
N GLU A 251 68.92 -35.57 78.74
CA GLU A 251 68.79 -35.73 77.29
C GLU A 251 67.35 -36.08 76.86
N ILE A 252 66.69 -36.99 77.58
CA ILE A 252 65.28 -37.36 77.33
C ILE A 252 64.36 -36.16 77.61
N ALA A 253 64.62 -35.39 78.68
CA ALA A 253 63.84 -34.19 78.99
C ALA A 253 64.06 -33.08 77.95
N ALA A 254 65.27 -32.93 77.43
CA ALA A 254 65.58 -32.00 76.35
C ALA A 254 64.88 -32.42 75.03
N ARG A 255 64.99 -33.69 74.64
CA ARG A 255 64.29 -34.23 73.47
C ARG A 255 62.77 -34.13 73.59
N SER A 256 62.21 -34.46 74.75
CA SER A 256 60.77 -34.33 75.00
C SER A 256 60.28 -32.88 74.88
N ARG A 257 61.09 -31.90 75.34
CA ARG A 257 60.77 -30.48 75.18
C ARG A 257 60.82 -30.06 73.71
N GLU A 258 61.85 -30.45 72.97
CA GLU A 258 61.98 -30.14 71.54
C GLU A 258 60.88 -30.80 70.71
N GLU A 259 60.54 -32.06 71.00
CA GLU A 259 59.43 -32.77 70.36
C GLU A 259 58.08 -32.10 70.65
N ALA A 260 57.84 -31.65 71.89
CA ALA A 260 56.63 -30.91 72.24
C ALA A 260 56.57 -29.55 71.52
N GLU A 261 57.67 -28.80 71.47
CA GLU A 261 57.76 -27.54 70.73
C GLU A 261 57.56 -27.74 69.22
N ASN A 262 58.17 -28.78 68.64
CA ASN A 262 57.95 -29.17 67.25
C ASN A 262 56.50 -29.54 67.00
N TRP A 263 55.91 -30.36 67.86
CA TRP A 263 54.51 -30.77 67.75
C TRP A 263 53.56 -29.56 67.80
N HIS A 264 53.74 -28.67 68.77
CA HIS A 264 52.94 -27.45 68.87
C HIS A 264 53.14 -26.52 67.68
N ARG A 265 54.38 -26.34 67.22
CA ARG A 265 54.70 -25.54 66.03
C ARG A 265 54.02 -26.10 64.78
N THR A 266 54.17 -27.40 64.51
CA THR A 266 53.52 -28.06 63.38
C THR A 266 52.00 -27.96 63.47
N LYS A 267 51.41 -28.10 64.68
CA LYS A 267 49.97 -27.92 64.86
C LYS A 267 49.51 -26.48 64.60
N PHE A 268 50.30 -25.49 65.01
CA PHE A 268 50.01 -24.08 64.72
C PHE A 268 50.09 -23.77 63.24
N GLU A 269 51.10 -24.31 62.54
CA GLU A 269 51.26 -24.16 61.10
C GLU A 269 50.13 -24.84 60.33
N GLN A 270 49.70 -26.04 60.74
CA GLN A 270 48.52 -26.72 60.18
C GLN A 270 47.26 -25.87 60.36
N MET A 271 46.98 -25.41 61.58
CA MET A 271 45.81 -24.58 61.86
C MET A 271 45.82 -23.26 61.07
N LYS A 272 47.00 -22.66 60.88
CA LYS A 272 47.17 -21.46 60.06
C LYS A 272 46.95 -21.75 58.57
N ALA A 273 47.45 -22.87 58.06
CA ALA A 273 47.25 -23.28 56.68
C ALA A 273 45.77 -23.59 56.40
N GLU A 274 45.08 -24.28 57.31
CA GLU A 274 43.65 -24.53 57.23
C GLU A 274 42.84 -23.21 57.25
N ALA A 275 43.15 -22.30 58.18
CA ALA A 275 42.50 -20.98 58.24
C ALA A 275 42.69 -20.17 56.94
N ASN A 276 43.88 -20.20 56.34
CA ASN A 276 44.14 -19.57 55.05
C ASN A 276 43.37 -20.27 53.92
N HIS A 277 43.31 -21.61 53.91
CA HIS A 277 42.55 -22.37 52.92
C HIS A 277 41.06 -22.03 52.97
N TYR A 278 40.48 -21.93 54.18
CA TYR A 278 39.10 -21.45 54.35
C TYR A 278 38.95 -20.01 53.88
N GLY A 279 39.88 -19.11 54.22
CA GLY A 279 39.88 -17.71 53.78
C GLY A 279 39.88 -17.55 52.26
N GLU A 280 40.75 -18.27 51.55
CA GLU A 280 40.81 -18.30 50.09
C GLU A 280 39.55 -18.91 49.48
N GLY A 281 39.03 -19.99 50.09
CA GLY A 281 37.79 -20.64 49.70
C GLY A 281 36.57 -19.72 49.76
N PHE A 282 36.55 -18.71 50.65
CA PHE A 282 35.48 -17.71 50.72
C PHE A 282 35.61 -16.57 49.70
N CYS A 283 36.81 -16.29 49.18
CA CYS A 283 37.04 -15.23 48.21
C CYS A 283 36.43 -15.56 46.83
N ASN A 284 36.55 -16.82 46.40
CA ASN A 284 36.01 -17.29 45.12
C ASN A 284 34.47 -17.15 45.00
N PRO A 285 33.64 -17.67 45.93
CA PRO A 285 32.19 -17.51 45.86
C PRO A 285 31.77 -16.05 46.07
N LYS A 286 32.46 -15.26 46.90
CA LYS A 286 32.17 -13.82 47.03
C LYS A 286 32.39 -13.06 45.73
N TYR A 287 33.45 -13.39 45.00
CA TYR A 287 33.73 -12.82 43.69
C TYR A 287 32.66 -13.22 42.67
N GLU A 288 32.31 -14.50 42.58
CA GLU A 288 31.26 -14.98 41.68
C GLU A 288 29.88 -14.40 42.01
N ILE A 289 29.52 -14.28 43.30
CA ILE A 289 28.29 -13.61 43.74
C ILE A 289 28.29 -12.14 43.30
N SER A 290 29.41 -11.45 43.41
CA SER A 290 29.51 -10.04 42.99
C SER A 290 29.37 -9.87 41.48
N LYS A 291 29.97 -10.78 40.70
CA LYS A 291 29.84 -10.83 39.23
C LYS A 291 28.42 -11.15 38.78
N LEU A 292 27.76 -12.11 39.44
CA LEU A 292 26.35 -12.43 39.19
C LEU A 292 25.45 -11.24 39.54
N LYS A 293 25.67 -10.56 40.67
CA LYS A 293 24.96 -9.33 41.02
C LYS A 293 25.14 -8.23 39.97
N GLN A 294 26.35 -8.03 39.45
CA GLN A 294 26.60 -7.06 38.38
C GLN A 294 25.84 -7.43 37.09
N LYS A 295 25.81 -8.72 36.74
CA LYS A 295 25.05 -9.22 35.58
C LYS A 295 23.54 -9.03 35.76
N ILE A 296 23.01 -9.31 36.95
CA ILE A 296 21.60 -9.09 37.29
C ILE A 296 21.24 -7.61 37.13
N ASN A 297 22.04 -6.70 37.70
CA ASN A 297 21.78 -5.26 37.58
C ASN A 297 21.81 -4.78 36.12
N ARG A 298 22.76 -5.29 35.31
CA ARG A 298 22.83 -4.97 33.88
C ARG A 298 21.58 -5.44 33.14
N LEU A 299 21.15 -6.67 33.38
CA LEU A 299 19.94 -7.22 32.76
C LEU A 299 18.67 -6.49 33.22
N GLN A 300 18.60 -6.05 34.48
CA GLN A 300 17.50 -5.23 34.97
C GLN A 300 17.42 -3.89 34.25
N ILE A 301 18.55 -3.20 34.05
CA ILE A 301 18.60 -1.95 33.29
C ILE A 301 18.18 -2.19 31.83
N GLU A 302 18.62 -3.29 31.21
CA GLU A 302 18.22 -3.64 29.83
C GLU A 302 16.72 -3.93 29.72
N ILE A 303 16.13 -4.59 30.72
CA ILE A 303 14.68 -4.80 30.80
C ILE A 303 13.95 -3.46 30.97
N GLU A 304 14.41 -2.59 31.88
CA GLU A 304 13.77 -1.30 32.15
C GLU A 304 13.81 -0.39 30.91
N THR A 305 14.96 -0.33 30.23
CA THR A 305 15.12 0.44 28.98
C THR A 305 14.25 -0.12 27.86
N SER A 306 14.18 -1.45 27.71
CA SER A 306 13.30 -2.10 26.72
C SER A 306 11.83 -1.82 27.00
N LYS A 307 11.39 -1.90 28.27
CA LYS A 307 10.04 -1.53 28.69
C LYS A 307 9.72 -0.06 28.41
N SER A 308 10.67 0.84 28.70
CA SER A 308 10.52 2.27 28.41
C SER A 308 10.40 2.56 26.91
N GLN A 309 10.94 1.70 26.03
CA GLN A 309 10.79 1.83 24.57
C GLN A 309 9.44 1.29 24.06
N LEU A 310 8.80 0.35 24.77
CA LEU A 310 7.50 -0.17 24.37
C LEU A 310 6.38 0.86 24.52
N LEU A 311 6.35 1.62 25.62
CA LEU A 311 5.32 2.63 25.86
C LEU A 311 5.15 3.66 24.73
N PRO A 312 6.21 4.34 24.22
CA PRO A 312 6.04 5.29 23.12
C PRO A 312 5.61 4.60 21.82
N LEU A 313 6.06 3.37 21.57
CA LEU A 313 5.62 2.60 20.40
C LEU A 313 4.14 2.22 20.50
N GLU A 314 3.67 1.80 21.67
CA GLU A 314 2.25 1.53 21.94
C GLU A 314 1.40 2.79 21.73
N THR A 315 1.87 3.95 22.20
CA THR A 315 1.16 5.22 21.95
C THR A 315 1.14 5.59 20.47
N GLN A 316 2.23 5.38 19.73
CA GLN A 316 2.27 5.63 18.28
C GLN A 316 1.36 4.69 17.49
N ILE A 317 1.27 3.42 17.90
CA ILE A 317 0.34 2.45 17.31
C ILE A 317 -1.10 2.90 17.56
N ALA A 318 -1.44 3.25 18.81
CA ALA A 318 -2.78 3.72 19.15
C ALA A 318 -3.16 5.00 18.39
N GLU A 319 -2.25 5.96 18.25
CA GLU A 319 -2.46 7.17 17.45
C GLU A 319 -2.67 6.86 15.96
N ALA A 320 -1.85 5.97 15.39
CA ALA A 320 -1.99 5.55 14.00
C ALA A 320 -3.31 4.80 13.75
N GLU A 321 -3.76 3.97 14.68
CA GLU A 321 -5.05 3.28 14.62
C GLU A 321 -6.22 4.27 14.67
N GLN A 322 -6.19 5.26 15.57
CA GLN A 322 -7.23 6.30 15.65
C GLN A 322 -7.29 7.17 14.38
N LEU A 323 -6.13 7.53 13.81
CA LEU A 323 -6.06 8.23 12.52
C LEU A 323 -6.59 7.36 11.38
N GLY A 324 -6.25 6.06 11.36
CA GLY A 324 -6.81 5.10 10.43
C GLY A 324 -8.34 5.01 10.51
N ASP A 325 -8.87 4.85 11.72
CA ASP A 325 -10.31 4.74 11.96
C ASP A 325 -11.09 5.99 11.55
N THR A 326 -10.54 7.17 11.82
CA THR A 326 -11.17 8.44 11.41
C THR A 326 -11.19 8.59 9.89
N THR A 327 -10.08 8.31 9.20
CA THR A 327 -10.04 8.36 7.73
C THR A 327 -11.00 7.35 7.08
N VAL A 328 -11.14 6.16 7.66
CA VAL A 328 -12.11 5.15 7.19
C VAL A 328 -13.54 5.62 7.42
N LYS A 329 -13.85 6.22 8.58
CA LYS A 329 -15.17 6.81 8.86
C LYS A 329 -15.52 7.92 7.86
N ASP A 330 -14.57 8.81 7.56
CA ASP A 330 -14.76 9.90 6.61
C ASP A 330 -14.96 9.38 5.18
N ALA A 331 -14.18 8.38 4.75
CA ALA A 331 -14.36 7.75 3.45
C ALA A 331 -15.74 7.08 3.33
N LYS A 332 -16.19 6.36 4.38
CA LYS A 332 -17.53 5.77 4.45
C LYS A 332 -18.63 6.84 4.36
N ALA A 333 -18.48 7.96 5.06
CA ALA A 333 -19.43 9.06 4.98
C ALA A 333 -19.50 9.66 3.56
N CYS A 334 -18.35 9.86 2.91
CA CYS A 334 -18.28 10.34 1.53
C CYS A 334 -18.97 9.37 0.54
N ILE A 335 -18.81 8.05 0.72
CA ILE A 335 -19.52 7.04 -0.08
C ILE A 335 -21.04 7.18 0.09
N VAL A 336 -21.53 7.28 1.32
CA VAL A 336 -22.97 7.42 1.60
C VAL A 336 -23.53 8.70 0.95
N ASP A 337 -22.80 9.82 1.03
CA ASP A 337 -23.23 11.06 0.39
C ASP A 337 -23.25 10.96 -1.14
N LEU A 338 -22.27 10.29 -1.75
CA LEU A 338 -22.24 10.01 -3.18
C LEU A 338 -23.39 9.10 -3.61
N GLU A 339 -23.69 8.06 -2.84
CA GLU A 339 -24.84 7.18 -3.08
C GLU A 339 -26.16 7.94 -3.02
N LYS A 340 -26.32 8.82 -2.02
CA LYS A 340 -27.50 9.68 -1.89
C LYS A 340 -27.64 10.64 -3.08
N ASN A 341 -26.54 11.23 -3.53
CA ASN A 341 -26.52 12.11 -4.71
C ASN A 341 -26.86 11.34 -5.99
N LEU A 342 -26.32 10.13 -6.15
CA LEU A 342 -26.62 9.25 -7.26
C LEU A 342 -28.10 8.85 -7.28
N GLN A 343 -28.68 8.54 -6.12
CA GLN A 343 -30.11 8.23 -6.01
C GLN A 343 -30.97 9.44 -6.36
N ARG A 344 -30.61 10.64 -5.89
CA ARG A 344 -31.31 11.89 -6.27
C ARG A 344 -31.26 12.13 -7.78
N ALA A 345 -30.09 11.94 -8.40
CA ALA A 345 -29.92 12.09 -9.85
C ALA A 345 -30.75 11.07 -10.64
N LYS A 346 -30.83 9.82 -10.18
CA LYS A 346 -31.72 8.79 -10.78
C LYS A 346 -33.18 9.21 -10.75
N VAL A 347 -33.66 9.71 -9.60
CA VAL A 347 -35.04 10.20 -9.46
C VAL A 347 -35.31 11.40 -10.37
N GLN A 348 -34.38 12.35 -10.45
CA GLN A 348 -34.48 13.51 -11.35
C GLN A 348 -34.52 13.08 -12.82
N MET A 349 -33.68 12.13 -13.23
CA MET A 349 -33.68 11.59 -14.58
C MET A 349 -35.00 10.87 -14.90
N ALA A 350 -35.53 10.08 -13.97
CA ALA A 350 -36.84 9.45 -14.12
C ALA A 350 -37.98 10.49 -14.26
N GLN A 351 -37.91 11.60 -13.52
CA GLN A 351 -38.86 12.71 -13.66
C GLN A 351 -38.76 13.35 -15.04
N GLN A 352 -37.55 13.68 -15.52
CA GLN A 352 -37.35 14.26 -16.85
C GLN A 352 -37.91 13.36 -17.96
N ILE A 353 -37.73 12.04 -17.86
CA ILE A 353 -38.31 11.09 -18.83
C ILE A 353 -39.84 11.17 -18.83
N ARG A 354 -40.48 11.27 -17.65
CA ARG A 354 -41.93 11.45 -17.56
C ARG A 354 -42.37 12.77 -18.20
N ASP A 355 -41.71 13.87 -17.87
CA ASP A 355 -42.03 15.20 -18.42
C ASP A 355 -41.88 15.22 -19.95
N TYR A 356 -40.85 14.56 -20.50
CA TYR A 356 -40.68 14.42 -21.95
C TYR A 356 -41.77 13.56 -22.59
N GLN A 357 -42.20 12.48 -21.94
CA GLN A 357 -43.30 11.65 -22.42
C GLN A 357 -44.62 12.42 -22.44
N GLU A 358 -44.91 13.20 -21.40
CA GLU A 358 -46.08 14.08 -21.33
C GLU A 358 -46.04 15.15 -22.43
N LEU A 359 -44.89 15.79 -22.65
CA LEU A 359 -44.71 16.78 -23.70
C LEU A 359 -44.89 16.16 -25.11
N MET A 360 -44.38 14.95 -25.32
CA MET A 360 -44.60 14.19 -26.56
C MET A 360 -46.09 13.92 -26.78
N ASN A 361 -46.81 13.49 -25.74
CA ASN A 361 -48.24 13.24 -25.82
C ASN A 361 -49.01 14.51 -26.20
N VAL A 362 -48.68 15.66 -25.60
CA VAL A 362 -49.26 16.97 -25.96
C VAL A 362 -48.94 17.33 -27.41
N LYS A 363 -47.70 17.12 -27.86
CA LYS A 363 -47.30 17.38 -29.25
C LYS A 363 -48.11 16.54 -30.24
N LEU A 364 -48.30 15.25 -29.95
CA LEU A 364 -49.12 14.37 -30.78
C LEU A 364 -50.58 14.81 -30.82
N ALA A 365 -51.15 15.23 -29.69
CA ALA A 365 -52.50 15.79 -29.64
C ALA A 365 -52.63 17.06 -30.51
N LEU A 366 -51.67 17.98 -30.42
CA LEU A 366 -51.63 19.19 -31.25
C LEU A 366 -51.46 18.88 -32.74
N ASP A 367 -50.67 17.87 -33.13
CA ASP A 367 -50.55 17.47 -34.54
C ASP A 367 -51.89 16.95 -35.09
N ILE A 368 -52.65 16.21 -34.27
CA ILE A 368 -53.98 15.74 -34.63
C ILE A 368 -54.91 16.94 -34.82
N GLU A 369 -54.94 17.88 -33.87
CA GLU A 369 -55.73 19.12 -33.99
C GLU A 369 -55.38 19.90 -35.25
N ILE A 370 -54.10 20.18 -35.50
CA ILE A 370 -53.63 20.87 -36.72
C ILE A 370 -54.07 20.12 -37.98
N SER A 371 -53.96 18.79 -37.99
CA SER A 371 -54.41 17.96 -39.11
C SER A 371 -55.92 18.04 -39.31
N THR A 372 -56.71 18.13 -38.23
CA THR A 372 -58.16 18.34 -38.33
C THR A 372 -58.51 19.74 -38.84
N TYR A 373 -57.84 20.79 -38.34
CA TYR A 373 -58.04 22.17 -38.82
C TYR A 373 -57.67 22.31 -40.30
N LYS A 374 -56.57 21.70 -40.76
CA LYS A 374 -56.20 21.67 -42.19
C LYS A 374 -57.29 21.03 -43.06
N LYS A 375 -57.84 19.89 -42.64
CA LYS A 375 -58.93 19.22 -43.37
C LYS A 375 -60.20 20.07 -43.48
N LEU A 376 -60.53 20.82 -42.43
CA LEU A 376 -61.65 21.76 -42.46
C LEU A 376 -61.40 22.92 -43.44
N LEU A 377 -60.19 23.49 -43.42
CA LEU A 377 -59.80 24.58 -44.32
C LEU A 377 -59.81 24.16 -45.80
N GLU A 378 -59.27 22.97 -46.11
CA GLU A 378 -59.32 22.39 -47.46
C GLU A 378 -60.75 22.10 -47.94
N GLY A 379 -61.69 21.91 -47.01
CA GLY A 379 -63.11 21.77 -47.31
C GLY A 379 -63.80 23.11 -47.62
N GLU A 380 -63.34 24.20 -47.01
CA GLU A 380 -63.84 25.56 -47.27
C GLU A 380 -63.31 26.16 -48.58
N GLU A 381 -62.05 25.88 -48.97
CA GLU A 381 -61.47 26.36 -50.24
C GLU A 381 -62.04 25.66 -51.50
N ARG A 382 -62.81 24.57 -51.32
CA ARG A 382 -63.48 23.85 -52.42
C ARG A 382 -64.94 24.26 -52.64
N ARG A 383 -65.46 25.21 -51.86
CA ARG A 383 -66.74 25.89 -52.09
C ARG A 383 -66.51 27.20 -52.82
#